data_AF-A0A8B7NJS9-F1
#
_entry.id   AF-A0A8B7NJS9-F1
#
_cell.length_a   1.000
_cell.length_b   1.000
_cell.length_c   1.000
_cell.angle_alpha   90.00
_cell.angle_beta   90.00
_cell.angle_gamma   90.00
#
_symmetry.space_group_name_H-M   'P 1'
#
loop_
_entity.id
_entity.type
_entity.pdbx_description
1 polymer ?
#
loop_
_entity_poly.entity_id
_entity_poly.type
_entity_poly.pdbx_seq_one_letter_code
_entity_poly.pdbx_strand_id
1 'polypeptide(L)'
;MLDKLLDAEILSREKIMRNFALENKRHELLKSIAKVQEILTETSQQSFRQHLEKQMASLQEEVDLIQIGSPGVELPADEFKKRLIECEETIAITIYKLESQAAAGNIHSQTDNDSTRS
;
A
#
# COMPACT_ATOMS: atom_id res chain seq x y z
N MET A 1 -15.65 -30.14 -31.19
CA MET A 1 -16.63 -29.20 -30.58
C MET A 1 -16.48 -29.18 -29.06
N LEU A 2 -16.35 -30.37 -28.44
CA LEU A 2 -15.99 -30.50 -27.02
C LEU A 2 -14.63 -29.86 -26.70
N ASP A 3 -13.62 -30.05 -27.54
CA ASP A 3 -12.28 -29.46 -27.30
C ASP A 3 -12.32 -27.92 -27.23
N LYS A 4 -13.04 -27.26 -28.15
CA LYS A 4 -13.20 -25.80 -28.14
C LYS A 4 -13.98 -25.28 -26.91
N LEU A 5 -14.91 -26.09 -26.40
CA LEU A 5 -15.65 -25.76 -25.18
C LEU A 5 -14.73 -25.88 -23.94
N LEU A 6 -13.89 -26.91 -23.92
CA LEU A 6 -12.92 -27.15 -22.86
C LEU A 6 -11.86 -26.04 -22.83
N ASP A 7 -11.34 -25.64 -24.00
CA ASP A 7 -10.40 -24.52 -24.12
C ASP A 7 -11.00 -23.21 -23.61
N ALA A 8 -12.28 -22.93 -23.93
CA ALA A 8 -12.97 -21.75 -23.45
C ALA A 8 -13.18 -21.76 -21.92
N GLU A 9 -13.50 -22.92 -21.34
CA GLU A 9 -13.63 -23.08 -19.88
C GLU A 9 -12.27 -22.90 -19.18
N ILE A 10 -11.18 -23.45 -19.73
CA ILE A 10 -9.83 -23.26 -19.20
C ILE A 10 -9.47 -21.77 -19.18
N LEU A 11 -9.65 -21.07 -20.30
CA LEU A 11 -9.36 -19.63 -20.39
C LEU A 11 -10.22 -18.80 -19.42
N SER A 12 -11.49 -19.16 -19.25
CA SER A 12 -12.39 -18.53 -18.29
C SER A 12 -11.88 -18.71 -16.85
N ARG A 13 -11.48 -19.94 -16.49
CA ARG A 13 -10.92 -20.26 -15.17
C ARG A 13 -9.61 -19.55 -14.90
N GLU A 14 -8.72 -19.49 -15.89
CA GLU A 14 -7.47 -18.73 -15.79
C GLU A 14 -7.73 -17.24 -15.57
N LYS A 15 -8.73 -16.66 -16.26
CA LYS A 15 -9.15 -15.27 -16.03
C LYS A 15 -9.65 -15.08 -14.60
N ILE A 16 -10.52 -15.97 -14.11
CA ILE A 16 -11.06 -15.92 -12.74
C ILE A 16 -9.94 -16.00 -11.70
N MET A 17 -9.04 -16.97 -11.84
CA MET A 17 -7.92 -17.15 -10.90
C MET A 17 -6.99 -15.93 -10.88
N ARG A 18 -6.68 -15.38 -12.05
CA ARG A 18 -5.87 -14.15 -12.17
C ARG A 18 -6.54 -12.97 -11.47
N ASN A 19 -7.83 -12.75 -11.74
CA ASN A 19 -8.61 -11.69 -11.11
C ASN A 19 -8.66 -11.84 -9.58
N PHE A 20 -8.85 -13.06 -9.08
CA PHE A 20 -8.82 -13.35 -7.65
C PHE A 20 -7.47 -13.03 -7.00
N ALA A 21 -6.35 -13.40 -7.65
CA ALA A 21 -5.01 -13.10 -7.14
C ALA A 21 -4.74 -11.59 -7.07
N LEU A 22 -5.20 -10.86 -8.07
CA LEU A 22 -5.10 -9.40 -8.12
C LEU A 22 -5.97 -8.73 -7.04
N GLU A 23 -7.17 -9.25 -6.76
CA GLU A 23 -8.05 -8.74 -5.71
C GLU A 23 -7.44 -8.97 -4.32
N ASN A 24 -6.79 -10.12 -4.10
CA ASN A 24 -6.10 -10.40 -2.85
C ASN A 24 -4.95 -9.41 -2.60
N LYS A 25 -4.13 -9.13 -3.61
CA LYS A 25 -3.07 -8.11 -3.51
C LYS A 25 -3.64 -6.73 -3.15
N ARG A 26 -4.75 -6.33 -3.76
CA ARG A 26 -5.46 -5.10 -3.42
C ARG A 26 -5.87 -5.07 -1.94
N HIS A 27 -6.44 -6.16 -1.42
CA HIS A 27 -6.80 -6.26 -0.01
C HIS A 27 -5.59 -6.20 0.93
N GLU A 28 -4.45 -6.77 0.55
CA GLU A 28 -3.20 -6.69 1.33
C GLU A 28 -2.64 -5.27 1.36
N LEU A 29 -2.73 -4.52 0.26
CA LEU A 29 -2.38 -3.10 0.22
C LEU A 29 -3.26 -2.27 1.15
N LEU A 30 -4.58 -2.45 1.12
CA LEU A 30 -5.52 -1.77 2.01
C LEU A 30 -5.17 -2.00 3.50
N LYS A 31 -4.83 -3.24 3.86
CA LYS A 31 -4.36 -3.57 5.22
C LYS A 31 -3.06 -2.84 5.57
N SER A 32 -2.15 -2.74 4.61
CA SER A 32 -0.86 -2.06 4.80
C SER A 32 -1.04 -0.55 4.96
N ILE A 33 -1.93 0.07 4.18
CA ILE A 33 -2.33 1.48 4.33
C ILE A 33 -2.89 1.73 5.73
N ALA A 34 -3.83 0.89 6.18
CA ALA A 34 -4.43 1.01 7.51
C ALA A 34 -3.36 0.92 8.62
N LYS A 35 -2.39 0.00 8.49
CA LYS A 35 -1.27 -0.12 9.44
C LYS A 35 -0.39 1.12 9.47
N VAL A 36 -0.09 1.71 8.30
CA VAL A 36 0.69 2.96 8.23
C VAL A 36 -0.09 4.11 8.87
N GLN A 37 -1.40 4.19 8.65
CA GLN A 37 -2.25 5.19 9.29
C GLN A 37 -2.29 5.05 10.81
N GLU A 38 -2.30 3.83 11.35
CA GLU A 38 -2.20 3.57 12.79
C GLU A 38 -0.88 4.12 13.36
N ILE A 39 0.26 3.79 12.73
CA ILE A 39 1.59 4.29 13.15
C ILE A 39 1.66 5.82 13.08
N LEU A 40 1.00 6.44 12.09
CA LEU A 40 0.93 7.90 11.98
C LEU A 40 0.22 8.55 13.17
N THR A 41 -0.77 7.88 13.76
CA THR A 41 -1.47 8.43 14.93
C THR A 41 -0.57 8.59 16.15
N GLU A 42 0.46 7.74 16.25
CA GLU A 42 1.44 7.72 17.33
C GLU A 42 2.61 8.70 17.10
N THR A 43 2.69 9.30 15.90
CA THR A 43 3.77 10.22 15.53
C THR A 43 3.54 11.61 16.12
N SER A 44 4.49 12.10 16.93
CA SER A 44 4.41 13.40 17.62
C SER A 44 4.70 14.62 16.73
N GLN A 45 5.40 14.44 15.60
CA GLN A 45 5.73 15.53 14.69
C GLN A 45 4.55 15.86 13.76
N GLN A 46 3.77 16.88 14.12
CA GLN A 46 2.51 17.22 13.47
C GLN A 46 2.62 17.49 11.95
N SER A 47 3.62 18.26 11.50
CA SER A 47 3.77 18.61 10.08
C SER A 47 4.12 17.40 9.21
N PHE A 48 4.98 16.52 9.73
CA PHE A 48 5.37 15.27 9.08
C PHE A 48 4.18 14.29 9.03
N ARG A 49 3.45 14.18 10.13
CA ARG A 49 2.21 13.39 10.21
C ARG A 49 1.18 13.84 9.17
N GLN A 50 0.89 15.14 9.08
CA GLN A 50 -0.08 15.69 8.10
C GLN A 50 0.33 15.42 6.65
N HIS A 51 1.63 15.52 6.33
CA HIS A 51 2.13 15.20 5.00
C HIS A 51 1.89 13.73 4.63
N LEU A 52 2.20 12.82 5.55
CA LEU A 52 2.03 11.39 5.33
C LEU A 52 0.56 10.97 5.35
N GLU A 53 -0.29 11.56 6.18
CA GLU A 53 -1.74 11.34 6.18
C GLU A 53 -2.34 11.70 4.80
N LYS A 54 -1.92 12.83 4.22
CA LYS A 54 -2.34 13.22 2.87
C LYS A 54 -1.87 12.22 1.81
N GLN A 55 -0.63 11.73 1.91
CA GLN A 55 -0.11 10.71 0.99
C GLN A 55 -0.89 9.40 1.11
N MET A 56 -1.19 8.95 2.33
CA MET A 56 -1.97 7.73 2.56
C MET A 56 -3.43 7.87 2.10
N ALA A 57 -4.04 9.04 2.24
CA ALA A 57 -5.39 9.29 1.71
C ALA A 57 -5.43 9.24 0.18
N SER A 58 -4.46 9.85 -0.50
CA SER A 58 -4.32 9.78 -1.96
C SER A 58 -4.11 8.35 -2.43
N LEU A 59 -3.26 7.60 -1.73
CA LEU A 59 -2.97 6.21 -2.07
C LEU A 59 -4.19 5.29 -1.85
N GLN A 60 -4.95 5.52 -0.77
CA GLN A 60 -6.20 4.81 -0.52
C GLN A 60 -7.20 5.01 -1.66
N GLU A 61 -7.36 6.26 -2.13
CA GLU A 61 -8.21 6.59 -3.28
C GLU A 61 -7.73 5.87 -4.55
N GLU A 62 -6.43 5.86 -4.83
CA GLU A 62 -5.86 5.13 -5.97
C GLU A 62 -6.15 3.62 -5.89
N VAL A 63 -5.97 3.00 -4.72
CA VAL A 63 -6.26 1.57 -4.51
C VAL A 63 -7.76 1.26 -4.61
N ASP A 64 -8.63 2.20 -4.25
CA ASP A 64 -10.09 2.05 -4.39
C ASP A 64 -10.58 2.20 -5.84
N LEU A 65 -9.88 3.00 -6.64
CA LEU A 65 -10.13 3.14 -8.08
C LEU A 65 -9.67 1.90 -8.88
N ILE A 66 -8.76 1.12 -8.32
CA ILE A 66 -8.30 -0.16 -8.87
C ILE A 66 -9.42 -1.21 -8.66
N GLN A 67 -10.41 -1.22 -9.54
CA GLN A 67 -11.53 -2.19 -9.50
C GLN A 67 -11.30 -3.37 -10.45
N ILE A 68 -11.58 -4.59 -9.98
CA ILE A 68 -11.60 -5.80 -10.81
C ILE A 68 -13.05 -6.14 -11.16
N GLY A 69 -13.34 -6.33 -12.45
CA GLY A 69 -14.59 -6.96 -12.87
C GLY A 69 -15.81 -6.07 -13.01
N SER A 70 -15.69 -4.73 -12.96
CA SER A 70 -16.82 -3.87 -13.32
C SER A 70 -16.97 -3.78 -14.85
N PRO A 71 -18.15 -4.09 -15.41
CA PRO A 71 -18.37 -4.00 -16.85
C PRO A 71 -18.15 -2.57 -17.33
N GLY A 72 -17.18 -2.36 -18.23
CA GLY A 72 -16.88 -1.06 -18.83
C GLY A 72 -15.78 -0.23 -18.14
N VAL A 73 -15.20 -0.70 -17.03
CA VAL A 73 -14.09 -0.03 -16.33
C VAL A 73 -12.95 -1.00 -15.97
N GLU A 74 -12.98 -2.26 -16.46
CA GLU A 74 -11.86 -3.20 -16.29
C GLU A 74 -10.58 -2.63 -16.93
N LEU A 75 -9.64 -2.20 -16.08
CA LEU A 75 -8.27 -1.95 -16.49
C LEU A 75 -7.67 -3.26 -17.07
N PRO A 76 -6.84 -3.19 -18.12
CA PRO A 76 -6.06 -4.34 -18.55
C PRO A 76 -5.29 -4.92 -17.36
N ALA A 77 -5.22 -6.26 -17.25
CA ALA A 77 -4.59 -6.92 -16.10
C ALA A 77 -3.15 -6.46 -15.84
N ASP A 78 -2.42 -6.05 -16.88
CA ASP A 78 -1.05 -5.55 -16.74
C ASP A 78 -0.99 -4.11 -16.24
N GLU A 79 -1.96 -3.25 -16.60
CA GLU A 79 -2.09 -1.92 -16.00
C GLU A 79 -2.51 -2.02 -14.54
N PHE A 80 -3.43 -2.94 -14.23
CA PHE A 80 -3.83 -3.23 -12.86
C PHE A 80 -2.64 -3.65 -11.99
N LYS A 81 -1.84 -4.62 -12.47
CA LYS A 81 -0.60 -5.05 -11.78
C LYS A 81 0.37 -3.90 -11.59
N LYS A 82 0.58 -3.08 -12.63
CA LYS A 82 1.50 -1.95 -12.56
C LYS A 82 1.10 -0.98 -11.45
N ARG A 83 -0.18 -0.60 -11.39
CA ARG A 83 -0.69 0.31 -10.34
C ARG A 83 -0.56 -0.30 -8.94
N LEU A 84 -0.81 -1.60 -8.79
CA LEU A 84 -0.58 -2.28 -7.51
C LEU A 84 0.90 -2.19 -7.08
N ILE A 85 1.84 -2.40 -8.01
CA ILE A 85 3.29 -2.29 -7.72
C ILE A 85 3.65 -0.87 -7.30
N GLU A 86 3.17 0.14 -8.02
CA GLU A 86 3.40 1.56 -7.67
C GLU A 86 2.85 1.90 -6.27
N CYS A 87 1.71 1.31 -5.90
CA CYS A 87 1.16 1.42 -4.56
C CYS A 87 2.04 0.72 -3.51
N GLU A 88 2.50 -0.52 -3.78
CA GLU A 88 3.40 -1.27 -2.90
C GLU A 88 4.69 -0.48 -2.62
N GLU A 89 5.30 0.11 -3.65
CA GLU A 89 6.50 0.94 -3.54
C GLU A 89 6.27 2.20 -2.69
N THR A 90 5.13 2.88 -2.89
CA THR A 90 4.77 4.08 -2.14
C THR A 90 4.60 3.79 -0.64
N ILE A 91 3.97 2.66 -0.29
CA ILE A 91 3.86 2.21 1.09
C ILE A 91 5.24 1.93 1.68
N ALA A 92 6.09 1.20 0.97
CA ALA A 92 7.43 0.86 1.44
C ALA A 92 8.28 2.11 1.73
N ILE A 93 8.25 3.10 0.84
CA ILE A 93 8.93 4.38 1.03
C ILE A 93 8.38 5.14 2.24
N THR A 94 7.06 5.08 2.45
CA THR A 94 6.40 5.75 3.58
C THR A 94 6.81 5.11 4.91
N ILE A 95 6.83 3.78 4.98
CA ILE A 95 7.30 3.03 6.16
C ILE A 95 8.75 3.40 6.46
N TYR A 96 9.64 3.39 5.46
CA TYR A 96 11.04 3.74 5.64
C TYR A 96 11.23 5.16 6.21
N LYS A 97 10.43 6.14 5.74
CA LYS A 97 10.44 7.51 6.28
C LYS A 97 9.99 7.56 7.73
N LEU A 98 8.98 6.78 8.11
CA LEU A 98 8.49 6.68 9.48
C LEU A 98 9.55 6.07 10.42
N GLU A 99 10.16 4.97 10.00
CA GLU A 99 11.22 4.30 10.78
C GLU A 99 12.45 5.20 10.95
N SER A 100 12.85 5.92 9.90
CA SER A 100 13.98 6.86 9.95
C SER A 100 13.74 8.02 10.93
N GLN A 101 12.51 8.52 10.99
CA GLN A 101 12.10 9.57 11.92
C GLN A 101 12.03 9.09 13.36
N ALA A 102 11.46 7.89 13.60
CA ALA A 102 11.46 7.27 14.92
C ALA A 102 12.89 7.06 15.45
N ALA A 103 13.83 6.64 14.57
CA ALA A 103 15.24 6.50 14.92
C ALA A 103 15.91 7.85 15.23
N ALA A 104 15.64 8.91 14.45
CA ALA A 104 16.21 10.23 14.67
C ALA A 104 15.70 10.92 15.96
N GLY A 105 14.41 10.77 16.27
CA GLY A 105 13.80 11.30 17.50
C GLY A 105 14.35 10.65 18.77
N ASN A 106 14.80 9.39 18.69
CA ASN A 106 15.33 8.64 19.83
C ASN A 106 16.80 8.98 20.16
N ILE A 107 17.52 9.67 19.26
CA ILE A 107 18.90 10.12 19.48
C ILE A 107 18.94 11.46 20.24
N HIS A 108 17.91 12.30 20.08
CA HIS A 108 17.88 13.65 20.68
C HIS A 108 17.55 13.65 22.18
N SER A 109 17.10 12.54 22.75
CA SER A 109 16.77 12.40 24.17
C SER A 109 17.92 11.89 25.04
N GLN A 110 19.10 11.58 24.47
CA GLN A 110 20.27 11.08 25.21
C GLN A 110 21.39 12.09 25.42
N THR A 111 21.38 13.27 24.79
CA THR A 111 22.52 14.21 24.87
C THR A 111 22.41 15.29 25.95
N ASP A 112 21.26 15.45 26.60
CA ASP A 112 21.04 16.60 27.50
C ASP A 112 21.29 16.31 28.99
N ASN A 113 21.79 15.12 29.34
CA ASN A 113 21.93 14.71 30.75
C ASN A 113 23.38 14.61 31.27
N ASP A 114 24.38 15.06 30.51
CA ASP A 114 25.80 14.86 30.88
C ASP A 114 26.64 16.15 30.92
N SER A 115 26.03 17.31 31.24
CA SER A 115 26.76 18.58 31.41
C SER A 115 26.53 19.29 32.74
N THR A 116 26.07 18.58 33.78
CA THR A 116 26.06 19.10 35.15
C THR A 116 26.59 18.07 36.15
N ARG A 117 27.82 17.58 35.95
CA ARG A 117 28.57 17.04 37.08
C ARG A 117 30.10 17.13 36.92
N SER A 118 30.66 17.94 37.84
CA SER A 118 32.06 18.04 38.30
C SER A 118 33.02 18.94 37.53
#